data_AF-A0A5J4NQ77-F1
#
_entry.id   AF-A0A5J4NQ77-F1
#
_cell.length_a   1.000
_cell.length_b   1.000
_cell.length_c   1.000
_cell.angle_alpha   90.00
_cell.angle_beta   90.00
_cell.angle_gamma   90.00
#
_symmetry.space_group_name_H-M   'P 1'
#
loop_
_entity.id
_entity.type
_entity.pdbx_description
1 polymer ?
#
loop_
_entity_poly.entity_id
_entity_poly.type
_entity_poly.pdbx_seq_one_letter_code
_entity_poly.pdbx_strand_id
1 'polypeptide(L)' 'MKVRVADDHHTTFFHEAHENNFVPRAVYIDLEPTVGDEVRNGTYRQLFHPEQVIAGREDAANNYY' A
#
# COMPACT_ATOMS: atom_id res chain seq x y z
N MET A 1 -16.34 -18.34 22.80
CA MET A 1 -15.31 -17.70 21.95
C MET A 1 -15.23 -18.46 20.64
N LYS A 2 -15.65 -17.86 19.54
CA LYS A 2 -15.54 -18.48 18.21
C LYS A 2 -14.18 -18.07 17.64
N VAL A 3 -13.22 -18.99 17.68
CA VAL A 3 -11.95 -18.80 16.97
C VAL A 3 -12.30 -18.85 15.49
N ARG A 4 -12.29 -17.70 14.82
CA ARG A 4 -12.36 -17.65 13.35
C ARG A 4 -11.02 -18.20 12.85
N VAL A 5 -10.99 -19.50 12.58
CA VAL A 5 -9.95 -20.06 11.71
C VAL A 5 -10.26 -19.52 10.33
N ALA A 6 -9.51 -18.49 9.92
CA ALA A 6 -9.73 -17.79 8.66
C ALA A 6 -9.25 -18.67 7.50
N ASP A 7 -10.18 -19.40 6.89
CA ASP A 7 -10.07 -19.89 5.49
C ASP A 7 -10.39 -18.76 4.49
N ASP A 8 -10.10 -17.51 4.86
CA ASP A 8 -10.37 -16.35 4.05
C ASP A 8 -9.16 -16.12 3.14
N HIS A 9 -9.24 -16.65 1.91
CA HIS A 9 -8.15 -16.65 0.93
C HIS A 9 -7.54 -15.24 0.68
N HIS A 10 -8.32 -14.20 0.91
CA HIS A 10 -7.91 -12.81 0.75
C HIS A 10 -6.80 -12.39 1.75
N THR A 11 -6.67 -13.07 2.90
CA THR A 11 -5.64 -12.78 3.92
C THR A 11 -4.20 -12.94 3.42
N THR A 12 -4.00 -13.69 2.33
CA THR A 12 -2.71 -13.84 1.63
C THR A 12 -2.17 -12.50 1.14
N PHE A 13 -3.05 -11.65 0.60
CA PHE A 13 -2.66 -10.36 -0.01
C PHE A 13 -3.08 -9.16 0.83
N PHE A 14 -4.02 -9.34 1.76
CA PHE A 14 -4.57 -8.26 2.58
C PHE A 14 -4.40 -8.56 4.06
N HIS A 15 -4.12 -7.52 4.82
CA HIS A 15 -4.19 -7.51 6.27
C HIS A 15 -5.49 -6.81 6.70
N GLU A 16 -6.34 -7.50 7.46
CA GLU A 16 -7.50 -6.87 8.08
C GLU A 16 -7.05 -6.08 9.32
N ALA A 17 -7.07 -4.75 9.23
CA ALA A 17 -6.65 -3.88 10.33
C ALA A 17 -7.76 -3.70 11.38
N HIS A 18 -9.02 -3.71 10.92
CA HIS A 18 -10.25 -3.66 11.70
C HIS A 18 -11.40 -4.21 10.85
N GLU A 19 -12.56 -4.45 11.44
CA GLU A 19 -13.67 -5.12 10.77
C GLU A 19 -14.02 -4.47 9.42
N ASN A 20 -13.91 -5.26 8.35
CA ASN A 20 -14.10 -4.85 6.96
C ASN A 20 -13.13 -3.77 6.42
N ASN A 21 -11.99 -3.52 7.09
CA ASN A 21 -10.90 -2.72 6.54
C ASN A 21 -9.70 -3.61 6.18
N PHE A 22 -9.47 -3.76 4.88
CA PHE A 22 -8.42 -4.59 4.31
C PHE A 22 -7.33 -3.73 3.69
N VAL A 23 -6.16 -3.74 4.32
CA VAL A 23 -4.96 -3.03 3.85
C VAL A 23 -4.10 -4.00 3.02
N PRO A 24 -3.65 -3.63 1.81
CA PRO A 24 -2.76 -4.48 1.03
C PRO A 24 -1.44 -4.77 1.75
N ARG A 25 -0.95 -6.00 1.62
CA ARG A 25 0.42 -6.39 1.97
C ARG A 25 1.35 -6.01 0.82
N ALA A 26 1.49 -4.70 0.59
CA ALA A 26 2.29 -4.14 -0.49
C ALA A 26 3.08 -2.92 0.01
N VAL A 27 4.16 -2.59 -0.69
CA VAL A 27 4.93 -1.35 -0.52
C VAL A 27 5.05 -0.70 -1.89
N TYR A 28 4.73 0.58 -1.96
CA TYR A 28 4.86 1.42 -3.13
C TYR A 28 6.11 2.29 -2.96
N ILE A 29 7.03 2.23 -3.92
CA ILE A 29 8.30 2.94 -3.87
C ILE A 29 8.51 3.65 -5.19
N ASP A 30 8.76 4.96 -5.09
CA ASP A 30 9.22 5.79 -6.20
C ASP A 30 10.36 6.71 -5.71
N LEU A 31 11.21 7.16 -6.63
CA LEU A 31 12.32 8.06 -6.36
C LEU A 31 11.87 9.54 -6.33
N GLU A 32 10.69 9.83 -6.86
CA GLU A 32 10.10 11.17 -6.87
C GLU A 32 8.64 11.14 -6.36
N PRO A 33 8.11 12.27 -5.85
CA PRO A 33 6.84 12.26 -5.10
C PRO A 33 5.58 12.18 -5.96
N THR A 34 5.61 12.55 -7.23
CA THR A 34 4.42 12.81 -8.04
C THR A 34 3.50 11.59 -8.11
N VAL A 35 4.03 10.42 -8.45
CA VAL A 35 3.20 9.21 -8.58
C VAL A 35 2.70 8.73 -7.21
N GLY A 36 3.52 8.86 -6.16
CA GLY A 36 3.10 8.59 -4.79
C GLY A 36 1.96 9.50 -4.32
N ASP A 37 1.97 10.77 -4.74
CA ASP A 37 0.93 11.73 -4.41
C ASP A 37 -0.38 11.47 -5.16
N GLU A 38 -0.33 10.93 -6.37
CA GLU A 38 -1.53 10.44 -7.06
C GLU A 38 -2.17 9.27 -6.31
N VAL A 39 -1.37 8.35 -5.76
CA VAL A 39 -1.89 7.25 -4.91
C VAL A 39 -2.52 7.80 -3.64
N ARG A 40 -1.87 8.78 -2.98
CA ARG A 40 -2.36 9.42 -1.73
C ARG A 40 -3.58 10.31 -1.92
N ASN A 41 -3.84 10.81 -3.13
CA ASN A 41 -4.96 11.71 -3.41
C ASN A 41 -6.05 11.09 -4.30
N GLY A 42 -5.78 9.93 -4.90
CA GLY A 42 -6.66 9.25 -5.84
C GLY A 42 -7.85 8.52 -5.21
N THR A 43 -8.53 7.72 -6.02
CA THR A 43 -9.72 6.93 -5.65
C THR A 43 -9.44 5.97 -4.48
N TYR A 44 -8.24 5.38 -4.45
CA TYR A 44 -7.83 4.38 -3.47
C TYR A 44 -6.96 4.94 -2.34
N ARG A 45 -7.00 6.25 -2.08
CA ARG A 45 -6.14 6.90 -1.06
C ARG A 45 -6.24 6.35 0.36
N GLN A 46 -7.36 5.70 0.71
CA GLN A 46 -7.58 5.08 2.03
C GLN A 46 -7.22 3.59 2.05
N LEU A 47 -6.80 3.01 0.91
CA LEU A 47 -6.49 1.59 0.79
C LEU A 47 -5.14 1.24 1.42
N PHE A 48 -4.14 2.12 1.25
CA PHE A 48 -2.78 1.91 1.73
C PHE A 48 -2.56 2.61 3.07
N HIS A 49 -1.71 2.03 3.92
CA HIS A 49 -1.20 2.77 5.06
C HIS A 49 -0.18 3.82 4.57
N PRO A 50 -0.18 5.06 5.08
CA PRO A 50 0.69 6.12 4.58
C PRO A 50 2.19 5.76 4.57
N GLU A 51 2.63 4.92 5.51
CA GLU A 51 4.02 4.45 5.60
C GLU A 51 4.40 3.43 4.51
N GLN A 52 3.42 2.85 3.81
CA GLN A 52 3.64 1.93 2.69
C GLN A 52 3.88 2.66 1.37
N VAL A 53 3.69 3.98 1.31
CA VAL A 53 3.97 4.80 0.12
C VAL A 53 5.21 5.63 0.41
N ILE A 54 6.34 5.24 -0.18
CA ILE A 54 7.66 5.83 0.05
C ILE A 54 8.08 6.56 -1.22
N ALA A 55 8.50 7.82 -1.07
CA ALA A 55 8.96 8.67 -2.15
C ALA A 55 10.32 9.30 -1.81
N GLY A 56 11.23 9.30 -2.78
CA GLY A 56 12.45 10.10 -2.74
C GLY A 56 12.20 11.57 -3.09
N ARG A 57 13.29 12.30 -3.38
CA ARG A 57 13.23 13.72 -3.78
C ARG A 57 13.71 13.97 -5.21
N GLU A 58 14.46 13.03 -5.78
CA GLU A 58 15.11 13.15 -7.08
C GLU A 58 14.96 11.82 -7.80
N ASP A 59 14.60 11.87 -9.09
CA ASP A 59 14.39 10.69 -9.91
C ASP A 59 15.71 10.06 -10.37
N ALA A 60 15.62 8.88 -10.98
CA ALA A 60 16.77 8.25 -11.63
C ALA A 60 17.20 8.95 -12.94
N ALA A 61 16.45 9.94 -13.43
CA ALA A 61 16.69 10.63 -14.70
C ALA A 61 16.92 9.70 -15.91
N ASN A 62 16.19 8.58 -15.98
CA ASN A 62 16.40 7.50 -16.96
C ASN A 62 17.82 6.90 -16.96
N ASN A 63 18.57 7.07 -15.87
CA ASN A 63 19.88 6.49 -15.67
C ASN A 63 19.79 5.25 -14.78
N TYR A 64 20.31 4.13 -15.28
CA TYR A 64 20.43 2.88 -14.54
C TYR A 64 21.80 2.72 -13.87
N TYR A 65 22.84 3.37 -14.41
CA TYR A 65 24.24 3.16 -14.05
C TYR A 65 24.73 4.13 -12.99
#